data_AF-A0A6L9ZL71-F1
#
_entry.id   AF-A0A6L9ZL71-F1
#
_cell.length_a   1.000
_cell.length_b   1.000
_cell.length_c   1.000
_cell.angle_alpha   90.00
_cell.angle_beta   90.00
_cell.angle_gamma   90.00
#
_symmetry.space_group_name_H-M   'P 1'
#
loop_
_entity.id
_entity.type
_entity.pdbx_description
1 polymer ?
#
loop_
_entity_poly.entity_id
_entity_poly.type
_entity_poly.pdbx_seq_one_letter_code
_entity_poly.pdbx_strand_id
1 'polypeptide(L)'
;DNLELIVQPTFLNICFRYNPRDNSLSNHGLDQLNLEIREQLMRSGQALVNYSQYQEQIVIRFILSNPEINEADLDSFFANFIKIGNSLL
;
A
#
# COMPACT_ATOMS: atom_id res chain seq x y z
N ASP A 1 6.92 3.83 -10.99
CA ASP A 1 6.66 3.95 -9.55
C ASP A 1 5.42 4.78 -9.33
N ASN A 2 4.36 4.10 -8.87
CA ASN A 2 3.03 4.63 -8.56
C ASN A 2 2.81 4.55 -7.03
N LEU A 3 3.87 4.69 -6.23
CA LEU A 3 3.83 4.63 -4.78
C LEU A 3 4.26 5.97 -4.20
N GLU A 4 3.58 6.39 -3.15
CA GLU A 4 3.83 7.62 -2.42
C GLU A 4 4.02 7.30 -0.94
N LEU A 5 5.15 7.73 -0.38
CA LEU A 5 5.42 7.67 1.06
C LEU A 5 4.69 8.83 1.74
N ILE A 6 3.83 8.53 2.72
CA ILE A 6 2.98 9.54 3.35
C ILE A 6 3.65 10.21 4.55
N VAL A 7 4.45 9.45 5.29
CA VAL A 7 5.21 9.97 6.42
C VAL A 7 6.55 9.27 6.49
N GLN A 8 7.59 10.03 6.83
CA GLN A 8 8.93 9.51 7.07
C GLN A 8 8.87 8.41 8.15
N PRO A 9 9.32 7.17 7.86
CA PRO A 9 9.36 6.11 8.85
C PRO A 9 10.26 6.49 10.02
N THR A 10 9.73 6.45 11.24
CA THR A 10 10.50 6.65 12.48
C THR A 10 10.96 5.35 13.12
N PHE A 11 10.38 4.22 12.70
CA PHE A 11 10.69 2.87 13.14
C PHE A 11 10.22 1.86 12.08
N LEU A 12 9.68 0.72 12.50
CA LEU A 12 9.28 -0.39 11.62
C LEU A 12 7.98 -0.16 10.83
N ASN A 13 7.30 0.99 10.98
CA ASN A 13 6.06 1.30 10.28
C ASN A 13 6.36 2.13 9.01
N ILE A 14 6.09 1.55 7.85
CA ILE A 14 6.13 2.25 6.56
C ILE A 14 4.70 2.58 6.16
N CYS A 15 4.40 3.87 6.10
CA CYS A 15 3.08 4.40 5.77
C CYS A 15 3.10 4.96 4.35
N PHE A 16 2.39 4.31 3.44
CA PHE A 16 2.42 4.64 2.02
C PHE A 16 1.04 4.46 1.38
N ARG A 17 0.89 4.91 0.13
CA ARG A 17 -0.27 4.63 -0.70
C ARG A 17 0.15 4.43 -2.16
N TYR A 18 -0.71 3.76 -2.92
CA TYR A 18 -0.70 3.80 -4.37
C TYR A 18 -1.21 5.16 -4.84
N ASN A 19 -0.48 5.79 -5.75
CA ASN A 19 -0.82 7.06 -6.38
C ASN A 19 -0.51 6.99 -7.90
N PRO A 20 -1.54 6.94 -8.77
CA PRO A 20 -1.36 6.97 -10.22
C PRO A 20 -0.69 8.27 -10.68
N ARG A 21 0.28 8.17 -11.59
CA ARG A 21 1.03 9.34 -12.08
C ARG A 21 0.20 10.38 -12.84
N ASP A 22 -0.92 9.96 -13.42
CA ASP A 22 -1.79 10.85 -14.17
C ASP A 22 -2.60 11.79 -13.26
N ASN A 23 -2.55 11.60 -11.93
CA ASN A 23 -3.34 12.33 -10.94
C ASN A 23 -4.84 12.35 -11.29
N SER A 24 -5.33 11.28 -11.91
CA SER A 24 -6.71 11.16 -12.39
C SER A 24 -7.74 11.07 -11.26
N LEU A 25 -7.31 10.77 -10.04
CA LEU A 25 -8.17 10.51 -8.89
C LEU A 25 -8.11 11.63 -7.85
N SER A 26 -9.26 11.92 -7.25
CA SER A 26 -9.36 12.73 -6.03
C SER A 26 -8.79 11.97 -4.82
N ASN A 27 -8.55 12.66 -3.70
CA ASN A 27 -8.13 12.01 -2.45
C ASN A 27 -9.07 10.88 -2.02
N HIS A 28 -10.39 11.09 -2.12
CA HIS A 28 -11.36 10.03 -1.82
C HIS A 28 -11.26 8.85 -2.80
N GLY A 29 -11.01 9.11 -4.09
CA GLY A 29 -10.76 8.05 -5.07
C GLY A 29 -9.48 7.27 -4.77
N LEU A 30 -8.42 7.96 -4.35
CA LEU A 30 -7.16 7.33 -3.91
C LEU A 30 -7.38 6.45 -2.67
N ASP A 31 -8.17 6.92 -1.70
CA ASP A 31 -8.50 6.16 -0.50
C ASP A 31 -9.25 4.86 -0.84
N GLN A 32 -10.27 4.95 -1.69
CA GLN A 32 -11.03 3.79 -2.16
C GLN A 32 -10.15 2.80 -2.93
N LEU A 33 -9.30 3.31 -3.83
CA LEU A 33 -8.37 2.49 -4.60
C LEU A 33 -7.41 1.73 -3.69
N ASN A 34 -6.84 2.39 -2.69
CA ASN A 34 -5.89 1.76 -1.76
C ASN A 34 -6.55 0.71 -0.86
N LEU A 35 -7.79 0.94 -0.43
CA LEU A 35 -8.58 -0.05 0.29
C LEU A 35 -8.87 -1.29 -0.58
N GLU A 36 -9.23 -1.08 -1.85
CA GLU A 36 -9.50 -2.19 -2.79
C GLU A 36 -8.23 -3.01 -3.09
N ILE A 37 -7.07 -2.35 -3.32
CA ILE A 37 -5.79 -3.05 -3.50
C ILE A 37 -5.48 -3.95 -2.29
N ARG A 38 -5.66 -3.41 -1.08
CA ARG A 38 -5.47 -4.16 0.17
C ARG A 38 -6.43 -5.34 0.25
N GLU A 39 -7.71 -5.15 -0.05
CA GLU A 39 -8.70 -6.23 -0.01
C GLU A 39 -8.36 -7.36 -0.98
N GLN A 40 -7.88 -7.05 -2.19
CA GLN A 40 -7.48 -8.08 -3.15
C GLN A 40 -6.21 -8.84 -2.73
N LEU A 41 -5.22 -8.15 -2.14
CA LEU A 41 -4.05 -8.82 -1.54
C LEU A 41 -4.45 -9.79 -0.43
N MET A 42 -5.39 -9.38 0.42
CA MET A 42 -5.89 -10.21 1.51
C MET A 42 -6.68 -11.41 0.99
N ARG A 43 -7.61 -11.20 0.04
CA ARG A 43 -8.45 -12.26 -0.55
C ARG A 43 -7.66 -13.28 -1.37
N SER A 44 -6.58 -12.84 -2.01
CA SER A 44 -5.67 -13.73 -2.75
C SER A 44 -4.74 -14.53 -1.84
N GLY A 45 -4.70 -14.24 -0.54
CA GLY A 45 -3.79 -14.87 0.41
C GLY A 45 -2.32 -14.48 0.23
N GLN A 46 -2.04 -13.46 -0.59
CA GLN A 46 -0.67 -13.04 -0.91
C GLN A 46 -0.01 -12.27 0.23
N ALA A 47 -0.77 -11.39 0.90
CA ALA A 47 -0.28 -10.62 2.03
C ALA A 47 -1.43 -10.08 2.87
N LEU A 48 -1.18 -9.86 4.16
CA LEU A 48 -2.07 -9.13 5.06
C LEU A 48 -1.36 -7.87 5.54
N VAL A 49 -1.91 -6.70 5.19
CA VAL A 49 -1.39 -5.39 5.60
C VAL A 49 -2.50 -4.57 6.24
N ASN A 50 -2.14 -3.73 7.22
CA ASN A 50 -3.11 -2.88 7.90
C ASN A 50 -3.25 -1.53 7.18
N TYR A 51 -4.27 -0.76 7.53
CA TYR A 51 -4.45 0.62 7.10
C TYR A 51 -4.84 1.51 8.29
N SER A 52 -4.70 2.82 8.14
CA SER A 52 -5.24 3.79 9.10
C SER A 52 -5.64 5.07 8.40
N GLN A 53 -6.41 5.91 9.08
CA GLN A 53 -6.63 7.29 8.66
C GLN A 53 -5.51 8.17 9.23
N TYR A 54 -4.85 8.94 8.38
CA TYR A 54 -3.82 9.92 8.77
C TYR A 54 -4.08 11.22 8.04
N GLN A 55 -4.27 12.33 8.75
CA GLN A 55 -4.59 13.63 8.14
C GLN A 55 -5.71 13.54 7.09
N GLU A 56 -6.82 12.89 7.46
CA GLU A 56 -8.02 12.71 6.62
C GLU A 56 -7.89 11.80 5.39
N GLN A 57 -6.73 11.20 5.13
CA GLN A 57 -6.52 10.23 4.05
C GLN A 57 -6.27 8.81 4.58
N ILE A 58 -6.59 7.81 3.78
CA ILE A 58 -6.26 6.41 4.04
C ILE A 58 -4.80 6.15 3.68
N VAL A 59 -4.10 5.47 4.59
CA VAL A 59 -2.72 5.05 4.39
C VAL A 59 -2.56 3.58 4.67
N ILE A 60 -1.80 2.88 3.85
CA ILE A 60 -1.41 1.49 4.08
C ILE A 60 -0.23 1.48 5.03
N ARG A 61 -0.30 0.61 6.05
CA ARG A 61 0.69 0.46 7.11
C ARG A 61 1.39 -0.88 6.98
N PHE A 62 2.57 -0.88 6.40
CA PHE A 62 3.45 -2.03 6.42
C PHE A 62 4.29 -2.03 7.71
N ILE A 63 4.21 -3.09 8.50
CA ILE A 63 4.95 -3.22 9.76
C ILE A 63 6.00 -4.30 9.61
N LEU A 64 7.27 -3.92 9.65
CA LEU A 64 8.43 -4.82 9.59
C LEU A 64 8.68 -5.52 10.93
N SER A 65 7.71 -6.26 11.45
CA SER A 65 7.82 -6.95 12.74
C SER A 65 8.18 -8.43 12.64
N ASN A 66 8.03 -9.05 11.47
CA ASN A 66 8.40 -10.45 11.28
C ASN A 66 9.92 -10.56 11.08
N PRO A 67 10.67 -11.21 11.98
CA PRO A 67 12.12 -11.35 11.84
C PRO A 67 12.53 -12.25 10.66
N GLU A 68 11.61 -13.04 10.11
CA GLU A 68 11.87 -13.92 8.96
C GLU A 68 11.73 -13.20 7.61
N ILE A 69 11.22 -11.96 7.60
CA ILE A 69 11.05 -11.21 6.35
C ILE A 69 12.42 -10.86 5.75
N ASN A 70 12.55 -11.07 4.45
CA ASN A 70 13.73 -10.68 3.69
C ASN A 70 13.37 -9.73 2.53
N GLU A 71 14.39 -9.27 1.82
CA GLU A 71 14.24 -8.31 0.71
C GLU A 71 13.34 -8.84 -0.42
N ALA A 72 13.44 -10.13 -0.75
CA ALA A 72 12.62 -10.73 -1.80
C ALA A 72 11.12 -10.79 -1.43
N ASP A 73 10.80 -10.92 -0.15
CA ASP A 73 9.41 -10.82 0.34
C ASP A 73 8.87 -9.40 0.17
N LEU A 74 9.70 -8.39 0.44
CA LEU A 74 9.33 -6.98 0.25
C LEU A 74 9.12 -6.67 -1.23
N ASP A 75 10.05 -7.10 -2.09
CA ASP A 75 9.93 -6.93 -3.54
C ASP A 75 8.65 -7.58 -4.06
N SER A 76 8.37 -8.81 -3.63
CA SER A 76 7.16 -9.54 -4.00
C SER A 76 5.89 -8.82 -3.54
N PHE A 77 5.89 -8.32 -2.31
CA PHE A 77 4.78 -7.54 -1.77
C PHE A 77 4.51 -6.28 -2.62
N PHE A 78 5.52 -5.43 -2.81
CA PHE A 78 5.34 -4.16 -3.54
C PHE A 78 5.04 -4.39 -5.02
N ALA A 79 5.63 -5.40 -5.66
CA ALA A 79 5.31 -5.77 -7.03
C ALA A 79 3.84 -6.18 -7.18
N ASN A 80 3.32 -7.01 -6.26
CA ASN A 80 1.92 -7.41 -6.27
C ASN A 80 0.98 -6.22 -5.98
N PHE A 81 1.33 -5.39 -5.00
CA PHE A 81 0.58 -4.19 -4.64
C PHE A 81 0.45 -3.23 -5.84
N ILE A 82 1.55 -2.95 -6.52
CA ILE A 82 1.57 -2.11 -7.73
C ILE A 82 0.80 -2.77 -8.87
N LYS A 83 0.97 -4.08 -9.08
CA LYS A 83 0.27 -4.83 -10.14
C LYS A 83 -1.24 -4.74 -9.98
N ILE A 84 -1.74 -4.93 -8.77
CA ILE A 84 -3.19 -4.81 -8.47
C ILE A 84 -3.65 -3.37 -8.69
N GLY A 85 -2.89 -2.38 -8.18
CA GLY A 85 -3.21 -0.97 -8.40
C GLY A 85 -3.29 -0.59 -9.88
N ASN A 86 -2.37 -1.09 -10.71
CA ASN A 86 -2.41 -0.88 -12.16
C ASN A 86 -3.61 -1.54 -12.84
N SER A 87 -4.13 -2.66 -12.30
CA SER A 87 -5.28 -3.37 -12.88
C SER A 87 -6.64 -2.77 -12.53
N LEU A 88 -6.66 -1.85 -11.57
CA LEU A 88 -7.86 -1.17 -11.06
C LEU A 88 -8.05 0.24 -11.63
N LEU A 89 -7.12 0.71 -12.47
CA LEU A 89 -7.20 1.94 -13.24
C LEU A 89 -7.69 1.66 -14.66
#